data_AF-A0A6L7CT90-F1
#
_entry.id   AF-A0A6L7CT90-F1
#
_cell.length_a   1.000
_cell.length_b   1.000
_cell.length_c   1.000
_cell.angle_alpha   90.00
_cell.angle_beta   90.00
_cell.angle_gamma   90.00
#
_symmetry.space_group_name_H-M   'P 1'
#
loop_
_entity.id
_entity.type
_entity.pdbx_description
1 polymer ?
#
loop_
_entity_poly.entity_id
_entity_poly.type
_entity_poly.pdbx_seq_one_letter_code
_entity_poly.pdbx_strand_id
1 'polypeptide(L)'
;SDFKSNEYANLVGGERYEPDEENPMLGFRGAGRYVSDSFRDCFALECEAVKRVRNDMGLTNVEIMIPFVRTVDQAKAVVEELARQGLKRGENGLKIIMMCEIPSNALLAEQFLEYFDGFSIGSNDMTQLALGLDRDSGVVSELFDERNDAVKALLSMAIRAAKKQGKYVGI
;
A
#
# COMPACT_ATOMS: atom_id res chain seq x y z
N SER A 1 0.96 -6.76 -5.54
CA SER A 1 1.25 -5.82 -6.65
C SER A 1 0.67 -4.41 -6.40
N ASP A 2 1.36 -3.32 -6.80
CA ASP A 2 0.77 -1.96 -6.74
C ASP A 2 0.17 -1.46 -8.07
N PHE A 3 0.03 -2.35 -9.06
CA PHE A 3 -0.51 -1.96 -10.37
C PHE A 3 -1.92 -1.38 -10.30
N LYS A 4 -2.11 -0.32 -11.09
CA LYS A 4 -3.40 0.25 -11.49
C LYS A 4 -4.08 -0.70 -12.49
N SER A 5 -5.39 -0.54 -12.65
CA SER A 5 -6.21 -1.30 -13.61
C SER A 5 -5.68 -1.22 -15.04
N ASN A 6 -5.32 -0.02 -15.51
CA ASN A 6 -4.76 0.19 -16.84
C ASN A 6 -3.40 -0.51 -17.05
N GLU A 7 -2.57 -0.65 -16.01
CA GLU A 7 -1.31 -1.39 -16.09
C GLU A 7 -1.57 -2.90 -16.18
N TYR A 8 -2.54 -3.41 -15.43
CA TYR A 8 -3.00 -4.79 -15.56
C TYR A 8 -3.63 -5.08 -16.93
N ALA A 9 -4.38 -4.13 -17.49
CA ALA A 9 -5.05 -4.26 -18.79
C ALA A 9 -4.03 -4.49 -19.92
N ASN A 10 -2.84 -3.90 -19.80
CA ASN A 10 -1.73 -4.04 -20.75
C ASN A 10 -1.04 -5.42 -20.70
N LEU A 11 -1.33 -6.26 -19.71
CA LEU A 11 -0.86 -7.65 -19.71
C LEU A 11 -1.63 -8.47 -20.73
N VAL A 12 -1.03 -9.56 -21.22
CA VAL A 12 -1.69 -10.45 -22.18
C VAL A 12 -3.00 -10.99 -21.59
N GLY A 13 -4.13 -10.60 -22.17
CA GLY A 13 -5.47 -10.97 -21.72
C GLY A 13 -6.08 -10.07 -20.63
N GLY A 14 -5.37 -9.03 -20.18
CA GLY A 14 -5.79 -8.15 -19.09
C GLY A 14 -7.06 -7.34 -19.38
N GLU A 15 -7.22 -6.83 -20.60
CA GLU A 15 -8.39 -6.03 -21.03
C GLU A 15 -9.76 -6.69 -20.76
N ARG A 16 -9.81 -8.03 -20.61
CA ARG A 16 -11.06 -8.76 -20.32
C ARG A 16 -11.47 -8.71 -18.85
N TYR A 17 -10.54 -8.40 -17.96
CA TYR A 17 -10.72 -8.49 -16.51
C TYR A 17 -10.62 -7.12 -15.83
N GLU A 18 -10.03 -6.14 -16.50
CA GLU A 18 -9.80 -4.81 -15.94
C GLU A 18 -10.87 -3.83 -16.43
N PRO A 19 -11.59 -3.17 -15.51
CA PRO A 19 -12.54 -2.12 -15.89
C PRO A 19 -11.79 -0.91 -16.45
N ASP A 20 -12.43 -0.21 -17.38
CA ASP A 20 -11.97 1.11 -17.79
C ASP A 20 -12.31 2.13 -16.69
N GLU A 21 -11.31 2.89 -16.25
CA GLU A 21 -11.43 3.84 -15.15
C GLU A 21 -10.96 5.22 -15.62
N GLU A 22 -11.83 6.22 -15.47
CA GLU A 22 -11.49 7.62 -15.81
C GLU A 22 -10.26 8.14 -15.05
N ASN A 23 -10.01 7.64 -13.83
CA ASN A 23 -8.87 8.04 -13.00
C ASN A 23 -8.20 6.81 -12.37
N PRO A 24 -7.33 6.09 -13.12
CA PRO A 24 -6.71 4.84 -12.65
C PRO A 24 -5.87 5.02 -11.38
N MET A 25 -5.33 6.23 -11.15
CA MET A 25 -4.60 6.56 -9.91
C MET A 25 -5.45 6.34 -8.64
N LEU A 26 -6.75 6.64 -8.71
CA LEU A 26 -7.68 6.56 -7.57
C LEU A 26 -8.50 5.26 -7.57
N GLY A 27 -8.38 4.46 -8.61
CA GLY A 27 -9.24 3.34 -8.94
C GLY A 27 -8.90 2.01 -8.26
N PHE A 28 -9.22 0.91 -8.93
CA PHE A 28 -9.18 -0.44 -8.38
C PHE A 28 -7.75 -0.98 -8.22
N ARG A 29 -7.08 -0.61 -7.12
CA ARG A 29 -5.69 -0.97 -6.79
C ARG A 29 -5.41 -1.13 -5.29
N GLY A 30 -4.22 -1.66 -4.98
CA GLY A 30 -3.68 -1.88 -3.65
C GLY A 30 -4.58 -2.73 -2.76
N ALA A 31 -4.64 -2.42 -1.46
CA ALA A 31 -5.40 -3.21 -0.48
C ALA A 31 -6.86 -3.45 -0.85
N GLY A 32 -7.53 -2.45 -1.46
CA GLY A 32 -8.92 -2.59 -1.92
C GLY A 32 -9.10 -3.69 -2.97
N ARG A 33 -8.11 -3.86 -3.87
CA ARG A 33 -8.09 -4.94 -4.86
C ARG A 33 -7.86 -6.30 -4.18
N TYR A 34 -6.90 -6.39 -3.26
CA TYR A 34 -6.52 -7.67 -2.64
C TYR A 34 -7.66 -8.34 -1.87
N VAL A 35 -8.53 -7.55 -1.23
CA VAL A 35 -9.64 -8.08 -0.42
C VAL A 35 -10.93 -8.28 -1.22
N SER A 36 -10.98 -7.82 -2.47
CA SER A 36 -12.15 -7.95 -3.33
C SER A 36 -12.39 -9.41 -3.73
N ASP A 37 -13.66 -9.82 -3.79
CA ASP A 37 -14.01 -11.20 -4.13
C ASP A 37 -13.60 -11.57 -5.57
N SER A 38 -13.57 -10.60 -6.48
CA SER A 38 -13.17 -10.81 -7.89
C SER A 38 -11.67 -10.99 -8.10
N PHE A 39 -10.83 -10.66 -7.11
CA PHE A 39 -9.36 -10.69 -7.25
C PHE A 39 -8.65 -11.47 -6.14
N ARG A 40 -9.36 -11.93 -5.10
CA ARG A 40 -8.77 -12.62 -3.94
C ARG A 40 -7.92 -13.83 -4.33
N ASP A 41 -8.33 -14.60 -5.34
CA ASP A 41 -7.57 -15.75 -5.84
C ASP A 41 -6.22 -15.33 -6.46
N CYS A 42 -6.17 -14.20 -7.15
CA CYS A 42 -4.92 -13.64 -7.67
C CYS A 42 -4.00 -13.20 -6.53
N PHE A 43 -4.55 -12.60 -5.48
CA PHE A 43 -3.77 -12.23 -4.30
C PHE A 43 -3.23 -13.46 -3.55
N ALA A 44 -3.98 -14.56 -3.50
CA ALA A 44 -3.52 -15.82 -2.93
C ALA A 44 -2.27 -16.36 -3.67
N LEU A 45 -2.20 -16.21 -5.01
CA LEU A 45 -1.01 -16.58 -5.78
C LEU A 45 0.24 -15.77 -5.38
N GLU A 46 0.09 -14.46 -5.14
CA GLU A 46 1.19 -13.64 -4.62
C GLU A 46 1.61 -14.10 -3.20
N CYS A 47 0.63 -14.45 -2.36
CA CYS A 47 0.89 -14.97 -1.01
C CYS A 47 1.65 -16.31 -1.03
N GLU A 48 1.30 -17.22 -1.95
CA GLU A 48 2.04 -18.48 -2.13
C GLU A 48 3.50 -18.23 -2.52
N ALA A 49 3.76 -17.26 -3.40
CA ALA A 49 5.12 -16.89 -3.77
C ALA A 49 5.92 -16.39 -2.56
N VAL A 50 5.32 -15.51 -1.73
CA VAL A 50 5.97 -15.02 -0.50
C VAL A 50 6.22 -16.14 0.50
N LYS A 51 5.25 -17.05 0.70
CA LYS A 51 5.42 -18.21 1.58
C LYS A 51 6.57 -19.08 1.12
N ARG A 52 6.67 -19.40 -0.17
CA ARG A 52 7.77 -20.18 -0.73
C ARG A 52 9.13 -19.53 -0.45
N VAL A 53 9.24 -18.22 -0.68
CA VAL A 53 10.49 -17.47 -0.43
C VAL A 53 10.89 -17.54 1.04
N ARG A 54 9.95 -17.34 1.97
CA ARG A 54 10.28 -17.29 3.40
C ARG A 54 10.47 -18.68 4.02
N ASN A 55 9.60 -19.63 3.68
CA ASN A 55 9.51 -20.92 4.37
C ASN A 55 10.34 -22.01 3.69
N ASP A 56 10.38 -22.05 2.35
CA ASP A 56 11.08 -23.11 1.62
C ASP A 56 12.52 -22.69 1.30
N MET A 57 12.73 -21.42 0.93
CA MET A 57 14.08 -20.89 0.64
C MET A 57 14.80 -20.35 1.88
N GLY A 58 14.09 -20.20 3.01
CA GLY A 58 14.65 -19.73 4.29
C GLY A 58 14.99 -18.23 4.32
N LEU A 59 14.49 -17.43 3.38
CA LEU A 59 14.77 -15.99 3.29
C LEU A 59 13.85 -15.18 4.23
N THR A 60 14.07 -15.33 5.54
CA THR A 60 13.22 -14.73 6.58
C THR A 60 13.37 -13.21 6.72
N ASN A 61 14.39 -12.62 6.07
CA ASN A 61 14.60 -11.18 5.95
C ASN A 61 13.59 -10.47 5.03
N VAL A 62 12.76 -11.23 4.31
CA VAL A 62 11.67 -10.67 3.49
C VAL A 62 10.50 -10.27 4.38
N GLU A 63 10.14 -8.99 4.30
CA GLU A 63 8.95 -8.38 4.90
C GLU A 63 7.88 -8.13 3.82
N ILE A 64 6.61 -8.02 4.21
CA ILE A 64 5.51 -7.71 3.29
C ILE A 64 5.15 -6.24 3.44
N MET A 65 5.04 -5.52 2.32
CA MET A 65 4.52 -4.15 2.32
C MET A 65 3.17 -4.10 1.60
N ILE A 66 2.17 -3.50 2.23
CA ILE A 66 0.83 -3.34 1.65
C ILE A 66 0.63 -1.91 1.16
N PRO A 67 0.40 -1.71 -0.15
CA PRO A 67 0.16 -0.40 -0.73
C PRO A 67 -1.33 -0.02 -0.74
N PHE A 68 -1.57 1.28 -0.91
CA PHE A 68 -2.85 1.92 -1.18
C PHE A 68 -3.97 1.54 -0.22
N VAL A 69 -3.65 1.47 1.09
CA VAL A 69 -4.62 1.22 2.16
C VAL A 69 -5.37 2.51 2.46
N ARG A 70 -6.66 2.60 2.10
CA ARG A 70 -7.41 3.87 2.19
C ARG A 70 -8.02 4.11 3.57
N THR A 71 -8.51 3.05 4.20
CA THR A 71 -9.25 3.09 5.46
C THR A 71 -8.71 2.08 6.47
N VAL A 72 -8.95 2.33 7.75
CA VAL A 72 -8.57 1.40 8.83
C VAL A 72 -9.28 0.05 8.68
N ASP A 73 -10.51 0.04 8.17
CA ASP A 73 -11.22 -1.20 7.87
C ASP A 73 -10.53 -2.01 6.76
N GLN A 74 -9.99 -1.34 5.74
CA GLN A 74 -9.16 -2.02 4.73
C GLN A 74 -7.86 -2.55 5.32
N ALA A 75 -7.22 -1.82 6.23
CA ALA A 75 -6.03 -2.29 6.94
C ALA A 75 -6.31 -3.58 7.71
N LYS A 76 -7.44 -3.63 8.43
CA LYS A 76 -7.88 -4.83 9.13
C LYS A 76 -8.14 -5.97 8.15
N ALA A 77 -8.94 -5.72 7.10
CA ALA A 77 -9.34 -6.75 6.14
C ALA A 77 -8.14 -7.39 5.42
N VAL A 78 -7.14 -6.60 5.01
CA VAL A 78 -5.96 -7.13 4.29
C VAL A 78 -5.04 -7.92 5.22
N VAL A 79 -4.88 -7.50 6.48
CA VAL A 79 -4.09 -8.26 7.47
C VAL A 79 -4.79 -9.58 7.83
N GLU A 80 -6.11 -9.56 7.96
CA GLU A 80 -6.90 -10.79 8.15
C GLU A 80 -6.78 -11.72 6.93
N GLU A 81 -6.82 -11.17 5.72
CA GLU A 81 -6.68 -11.96 4.50
C GLU A 81 -5.28 -12.59 4.39
N LEU A 82 -4.21 -11.83 4.64
CA LEU A 82 -2.86 -12.39 4.74
C LEU A 82 -2.78 -13.53 5.76
N ALA A 83 -3.41 -13.37 6.93
CA ALA A 83 -3.46 -14.41 7.95
C ALA A 83 -4.21 -15.66 7.48
N ARG A 84 -5.32 -15.52 6.73
CA ARG A 84 -6.04 -16.65 6.10
C ARG A 84 -5.14 -17.38 5.10
N GLN A 85 -4.32 -16.64 4.36
CA GLN A 85 -3.34 -17.22 3.43
C GLN A 85 -2.09 -17.80 4.13
N GLY A 86 -2.00 -17.75 5.47
CA GLY A 86 -0.88 -18.29 6.25
C GLY A 86 0.32 -17.35 6.42
N LEU A 87 0.14 -16.05 6.17
CA LEU A 87 1.15 -14.99 6.33
C LEU A 87 0.78 -14.07 7.49
N LYS A 88 0.90 -14.58 8.72
CA LYS A 88 0.49 -13.85 9.92
C LYS A 88 1.64 -13.08 10.57
N ARG A 89 1.36 -11.82 10.94
CA ARG A 89 2.32 -10.94 11.63
C ARG A 89 2.91 -11.61 12.87
N GLY A 90 4.23 -11.57 13.01
CA GLY A 90 4.99 -12.18 14.10
C GLY A 90 5.30 -13.67 13.93
N GLU A 91 4.57 -14.40 13.08
CA GLU A 91 4.84 -15.82 12.84
C GLU A 91 6.04 -15.98 11.89
N ASN A 92 6.99 -16.84 12.27
CA ASN A 92 8.28 -16.96 11.61
C ASN A 92 8.99 -15.59 11.44
N GLY A 93 8.80 -14.66 12.38
CA GLY A 93 9.39 -13.32 12.33
C GLY A 93 8.84 -12.42 11.21
N LEU A 94 7.70 -12.76 10.60
CA LEU A 94 7.10 -11.95 9.53
C LEU A 94 6.71 -10.57 10.05
N LYS A 95 7.20 -9.53 9.38
CA LYS A 95 6.70 -8.16 9.55
C LYS A 95 5.82 -7.75 8.39
N ILE A 96 4.79 -6.97 8.71
CA ILE A 96 3.87 -6.38 7.73
C ILE A 96 3.97 -4.87 7.85
N ILE A 97 4.51 -4.24 6.82
CA ILE A 97 4.68 -2.79 6.68
C ILE A 97 3.53 -2.24 5.84
N MET A 98 3.10 -1.01 6.12
CA MET A 98 2.15 -0.30 5.26
C MET A 98 2.84 0.80 4.49
N MET A 99 2.52 0.95 3.21
CA MET A 99 2.92 2.12 2.47
C MET A 99 2.06 3.31 2.91
N CYS A 100 2.69 4.33 3.49
CA CYS A 100 2.03 5.54 3.97
C CYS A 100 2.05 6.59 2.87
N GLU A 101 1.02 6.58 2.04
CA GLU A 101 1.01 7.30 0.76
C GLU A 101 -0.31 8.04 0.48
N ILE A 102 -1.31 7.88 1.34
CA ILE A 102 -2.62 8.56 1.25
C ILE A 102 -2.73 9.53 2.42
N PRO A 103 -3.30 10.75 2.26
CA PRO A 103 -3.46 11.68 3.38
C PRO A 103 -4.19 11.09 4.59
N SER A 104 -5.16 10.19 4.40
CA SER A 104 -5.82 9.47 5.49
C SER A 104 -4.83 8.65 6.35
N ASN A 105 -3.76 8.12 5.75
CA ASN A 105 -2.73 7.33 6.43
C ASN A 105 -1.97 8.21 7.43
N ALA A 106 -1.66 9.45 7.06
CA ALA A 106 -1.02 10.40 7.96
C ALA A 106 -1.98 10.93 9.03
N LEU A 107 -3.23 11.25 8.65
CA LEU A 107 -4.26 11.75 9.57
C LEU A 107 -4.64 10.74 10.66
N LEU A 108 -4.71 9.46 10.30
CA LEU A 108 -5.10 8.35 11.19
C LEU A 108 -3.92 7.40 11.48
N ALA A 109 -2.69 7.92 11.42
CA ALA A 109 -1.46 7.14 11.50
C ALA A 109 -1.41 6.19 12.72
N GLU A 110 -1.83 6.65 13.90
CA GLU A 110 -1.82 5.82 15.10
C GLU A 110 -2.75 4.61 14.99
N GLN A 111 -3.91 4.76 14.34
CA GLN A 111 -4.91 3.70 14.15
C GLN A 111 -4.45 2.69 13.10
N PHE A 112 -3.90 3.16 11.99
CA PHE A 112 -3.31 2.27 10.99
C PHE A 112 -2.17 1.45 11.58
N LEU A 113 -1.31 2.07 12.39
CA LEU A 113 -0.20 1.37 13.03
C LEU A 113 -0.65 0.21 13.93
N GLU A 114 -1.88 0.14 14.43
CA GLU A 114 -2.34 -1.04 15.18
C GLU A 114 -2.20 -2.35 14.36
N TYR A 115 -2.36 -2.25 13.04
CA TYR A 115 -2.36 -3.37 12.09
C TYR A 115 -1.00 -3.66 11.44
N PHE A 116 -0.03 -2.73 11.52
CA PHE A 116 1.27 -2.85 10.85
C PHE A 116 2.47 -2.69 11.81
N ASP A 117 3.63 -3.21 11.43
CA ASP A 117 4.90 -3.09 12.18
C ASP A 117 5.64 -1.77 11.91
N GLY A 118 5.15 -1.00 10.95
CA GLY A 118 5.69 0.31 10.61
C GLY A 118 5.19 0.82 9.28
N PHE A 119 5.79 1.92 8.84
CA PHE A 119 5.48 2.60 7.58
C PHE A 119 6.67 2.67 6.64
N SER A 120 6.39 2.59 5.34
CA SER A 120 7.26 3.10 4.28
C SER A 120 6.51 4.24 3.60
N ILE A 121 7.04 5.46 3.64
CA ILE A 121 6.35 6.62 3.10
C ILE A 121 6.42 6.59 1.57
N GLY A 122 5.26 6.53 0.92
CA GLY A 122 5.15 6.73 -0.53
C GLY A 122 4.99 8.20 -0.83
N SER A 123 6.09 8.96 -0.87
CA SER A 123 6.06 10.42 -1.01
C SER A 123 5.48 10.87 -2.35
N ASN A 124 5.60 10.06 -3.40
CA ASN A 124 5.01 10.31 -4.71
C ASN A 124 3.48 10.42 -4.64
N ASP A 125 2.79 9.33 -4.31
CA ASP A 125 1.33 9.33 -4.20
C ASP A 125 0.85 10.28 -3.08
N MET A 126 1.60 10.41 -1.97
CA MET A 126 1.28 11.38 -0.92
C MET A 126 1.25 12.81 -1.47
N THR A 127 2.23 13.17 -2.30
CA THR A 127 2.30 14.50 -2.92
C THR A 127 1.18 14.71 -3.92
N GLN A 128 0.94 13.72 -4.78
CA GLN A 128 -0.15 13.77 -5.75
C GLN A 128 -1.52 13.97 -5.07
N LEU A 129 -1.81 13.21 -4.02
CA LEU A 129 -3.08 13.26 -3.31
C LEU A 129 -3.22 14.48 -2.39
N ALA A 130 -2.12 14.91 -1.74
CA ALA A 130 -2.14 16.09 -0.90
C ALA A 130 -2.30 17.39 -1.69
N LEU A 131 -1.73 17.45 -2.90
CA LEU A 131 -1.76 18.63 -3.76
C LEU A 131 -2.84 18.56 -4.86
N GLY A 132 -3.51 17.42 -5.02
CA GLY A 132 -4.53 17.23 -6.05
C GLY A 132 -3.95 17.24 -7.47
N LEU A 133 -2.81 16.57 -7.67
CA LEU A 133 -2.06 16.58 -8.91
C LEU A 133 -1.96 15.18 -9.53
N ASP A 134 -2.11 15.12 -10.84
CA ASP A 134 -1.61 13.98 -11.61
C ASP A 134 -0.24 14.36 -12.20
N ARG A 135 0.82 13.63 -11.83
CA ARG A 135 2.16 13.88 -12.35
C ARG A 135 2.28 13.55 -13.84
N ASP A 136 1.44 12.64 -14.33
CA ASP A 136 1.43 12.25 -15.75
C ASP A 136 0.73 13.35 -16.60
N SER A 137 0.06 14.31 -15.95
CA SER A 137 -0.46 15.51 -16.58
C SER A 137 0.62 16.60 -16.66
N GLY A 138 1.22 16.74 -17.84
CA GLY A 138 2.23 17.77 -18.13
C GLY A 138 1.76 19.23 -17.94
N VAL A 139 0.47 19.47 -17.69
CA VAL A 139 -0.09 20.81 -17.44
C VAL A 139 0.11 21.26 -15.99
N VAL A 140 0.16 20.32 -15.04
CA VAL A 140 0.20 20.62 -13.59
C VAL A 140 1.38 19.98 -12.87
N SER A 141 2.19 19.19 -13.57
CA SER A 141 3.37 18.51 -13.01
C SER A 141 4.42 19.46 -12.43
N GLU A 142 4.47 20.72 -12.89
CA GLU A 142 5.39 21.74 -12.33
C GLU A 142 5.09 22.09 -10.86
N LEU A 143 3.85 21.83 -10.39
CA LEU A 143 3.44 22.05 -9.00
C LEU A 143 3.84 20.89 -8.07
N PHE A 144 4.37 19.80 -8.61
CA PHE A 144 4.79 18.64 -7.84
C PHE A 144 6.08 18.94 -7.07
N ASP A 145 5.98 19.06 -5.74
CA ASP A 145 7.13 19.12 -4.84
C ASP A 145 6.83 18.34 -3.56
N GLU A 146 7.55 17.25 -3.33
CA GLU A 146 7.45 16.42 -2.12
C GLU A 146 7.87 17.20 -0.85
N ARG A 147 8.53 18.34 -1.01
CA ARG A 147 8.94 19.24 0.07
C ARG A 147 7.95 20.38 0.29
N ASN A 148 6.81 20.38 -0.39
CA ASN A 148 5.71 21.30 -0.11
C ASN A 148 5.30 21.20 1.38
N ASP A 149 4.90 22.32 1.98
CA ASP A 149 4.59 22.37 3.42
C ASP A 149 3.39 21.48 3.80
N ALA A 150 2.41 21.32 2.90
CA ALA A 150 1.30 20.39 3.11
C ALA A 150 1.79 18.94 3.15
N VAL A 151 2.69 18.56 2.25
CA VAL A 151 3.28 17.21 2.21
C VAL A 151 4.12 16.99 3.47
N LYS A 152 5.03 17.91 3.80
CA LYS A 152 5.85 17.85 5.02
C LYS A 152 5.00 17.70 6.29
N ALA A 153 3.86 18.38 6.37
CA ALA A 153 2.94 18.24 7.50
C ALA A 153 2.44 16.80 7.62
N LEU A 154 1.99 16.18 6.52
CA LEU A 154 1.54 14.78 6.49
C LEU A 154 2.68 13.80 6.83
N LEU A 155 3.88 14.00 6.27
CA LEU A 155 5.06 13.20 6.59
C LEU A 155 5.41 13.27 8.08
N SER A 156 5.40 14.48 8.64
CA SER A 156 5.68 14.73 10.06
C SER A 156 4.68 14.02 10.97
N MET A 157 3.39 14.01 10.61
CA MET A 157 2.35 13.28 11.36
C MET A 157 2.63 11.77 11.37
N ALA A 158 2.88 11.16 10.20
CA ALA A 158 3.16 9.73 10.09
C ALA A 158 4.44 9.33 10.86
N ILE A 159 5.53 10.10 10.71
CA ILE A 159 6.81 9.84 11.39
C ILE A 159 6.65 9.95 12.91
N ARG A 160 5.93 10.96 13.40
CA ARG A 160 5.69 11.14 14.85
C ARG A 160 4.89 9.98 15.43
N ALA A 161 3.83 9.54 14.74
CA ALA A 161 3.03 8.40 15.18
C ALA A 161 3.86 7.12 15.25
N ALA A 162 4.65 6.81 14.21
CA ALA A 162 5.51 5.63 14.19
C ALA A 162 6.56 5.68 15.31
N LYS A 163 7.25 6.81 15.49
CA LYS A 163 8.24 6.99 16.57
C LYS A 163 7.63 6.88 17.95
N LYS A 164 6.43 7.45 18.18
CA LYS A 164 5.70 7.38 19.45
C LYS A 164 5.38 5.92 19.83
N GLN A 165 5.09 5.07 18.85
CA GLN A 165 4.82 3.65 19.05
C GLN A 165 6.07 2.75 18.97
N GLY A 166 7.27 3.31 18.76
CA GLY A 166 8.50 2.53 18.59
C GLY A 166 8.51 1.66 17.33
N LYS A 167 7.75 2.05 16.29
CA LYS A 167 7.59 1.30 15.04
C LYS A 167 8.50 1.83 13.93
N TYR A 168 8.74 0.96 12.94
CA TYR A 168 9.56 1.33 11.78
C TYR A 168 8.93 2.48 11.00
N VAL A 169 9.76 3.39 10.49
CA VAL A 169 9.36 4.39 9.51
C VAL A 169 10.51 4.68 8.55
N GLY A 170 10.28 4.43 7.27
CA GLY A 170 11.16 4.78 6.15
C GLY A 170 10.48 5.72 5.16
N ILE A 171 11.24 6.26 4.23
CA ILE A 171 10.82 7.04 3.05
C ILE A 171 11.71 6.65 1.88
#